data_AF-A0A832NMP2-F1
#
_entry.id   AF-A0A832NMP2-F1
#
_cell.length_a   1.000
_cell.length_b   1.000
_cell.length_c   1.000
_cell.angle_alpha   90.00
_cell.angle_beta   90.00
_cell.angle_gamma   90.00
#
_symmetry.space_group_name_H-M   'P 1'
#
loop_
_entity.id
_entity.type
_entity.pdbx_description
1 polymer ?
#
loop_
_entity_poly.entity_id
_entity_poly.type
_entity_poly.pdbx_seq_one_letter_code
_entity_poly.pdbx_strand_id
1 'polypeptide(L)'
;MLSPLGLSPSFGFGDRLGLATPGHIAALRASRLALSPVFAQQSIRENTRTGRTPHQVIDDAKRAVEAAGWDAPWGADADHLKTVEDLPPFVEAGYTFFTVDPGAHVDNAADADSLPVLQEKAKGQNWDELSALYLTGNGEAGFGAFDSESLLRALVKYGRAI
;
A
#
# COMPACT_ATOMS: atom_id res chain seq x y z
N MET A 1 -20.69 -3.93 6.72
CA MET A 1 -19.89 -4.09 7.97
C MET A 1 -18.45 -3.69 7.70
N LEU A 2 -17.76 -3.03 8.62
CA LEU A 2 -16.33 -2.73 8.49
C LEU A 2 -15.51 -4.03 8.65
N SER A 3 -14.73 -4.42 7.63
CA SER A 3 -13.98 -5.68 7.64
C SER A 3 -12.80 -5.68 6.66
N PRO A 4 -11.81 -6.57 6.84
CA PRO A 4 -10.85 -6.88 5.78
C PRO A 4 -11.57 -7.35 4.52
N LEU A 5 -11.12 -6.88 3.35
CA LEU A 5 -11.76 -7.15 2.06
C LEU A 5 -11.14 -8.32 1.28
N GLY A 6 -10.01 -8.84 1.74
CA GLY A 6 -9.32 -9.97 1.10
C GLY A 6 -8.90 -9.68 -0.34
N LEU A 7 -9.18 -10.64 -1.24
CA LEU A 7 -8.82 -10.54 -2.67
C LEU A 7 -9.94 -9.94 -3.54
N SER A 8 -11.02 -9.42 -2.93
CA SER A 8 -12.09 -8.80 -3.69
C SER A 8 -11.60 -7.52 -4.37
N PRO A 9 -11.96 -7.27 -5.66
CA PRO A 9 -11.70 -6.01 -6.31
C PRO A 9 -12.22 -4.86 -5.44
N SER A 10 -11.36 -3.89 -5.14
CA SER A 10 -11.68 -2.81 -4.21
C SER A 10 -11.29 -1.45 -4.78
N PHE A 11 -11.86 -0.40 -4.20
CA PHE A 11 -11.55 0.97 -4.57
C PHE A 11 -11.46 1.86 -3.34
N GLY A 12 -10.43 2.71 -3.32
CA GLY A 12 -10.14 3.68 -2.27
C GLY A 12 -10.96 4.96 -2.40
N PHE A 13 -11.84 5.24 -1.45
CA PHE A 13 -12.74 6.38 -1.46
C PHE A 13 -12.30 7.45 -0.44
N GLY A 14 -11.04 7.87 -0.52
CA GLY A 14 -10.45 8.83 0.41
C GLY A 14 -11.25 10.15 0.51
N ASP A 15 -11.51 10.57 1.74
CA ASP A 15 -12.31 11.76 2.03
C ASP A 15 -11.61 12.63 3.08
N ARG A 16 -10.93 13.68 2.60
CA ARG A 16 -10.23 14.65 3.45
C ARG A 16 -11.18 15.61 4.19
N LEU A 17 -12.44 15.68 3.77
CA LEU A 17 -13.43 16.65 4.25
C LEU A 17 -14.39 16.05 5.28
N GLY A 18 -14.58 14.73 5.27
CA GLY A 18 -15.56 14.02 6.10
C GLY A 18 -17.01 14.16 5.61
N LEU A 19 -17.20 14.58 4.35
CA LEU A 19 -18.50 14.91 3.75
C LEU A 19 -18.74 14.23 2.39
N ALA A 20 -17.74 13.57 1.82
CA ALA A 20 -17.79 13.01 0.47
C ALA A 20 -18.37 11.58 0.42
N THR A 21 -18.28 10.83 1.52
CA THR A 21 -18.70 9.41 1.57
C THR A 21 -20.15 9.15 1.08
N PRO A 22 -21.16 10.00 1.35
CA PRO A 22 -22.49 9.82 0.76
C PRO A 22 -22.47 9.84 -0.78
N GLY A 23 -21.69 10.75 -1.37
CA GLY A 23 -21.49 10.82 -2.82
C GLY A 23 -20.73 9.60 -3.36
N HIS A 24 -19.71 9.13 -2.64
CA HIS A 24 -18.98 7.90 -2.97
C HIS A 24 -19.90 6.69 -3.03
N ILE A 25 -20.78 6.52 -2.03
CA ILE A 25 -21.77 5.44 -1.99
C ILE A 25 -22.74 5.56 -3.17
N ALA A 26 -23.25 6.76 -3.46
CA ALA A 26 -24.16 6.99 -4.58
C ALA A 26 -23.51 6.65 -5.93
N ALA A 27 -22.26 7.08 -6.14
CA ALA A 27 -21.49 6.79 -7.35
C ALA A 27 -21.25 5.29 -7.52
N LEU A 28 -20.86 4.59 -6.45
CA LEU A 28 -20.63 3.14 -6.50
C LEU A 28 -21.91 2.39 -6.88
N ARG A 29 -23.06 2.71 -6.24
CA ARG A 29 -24.37 2.14 -6.59
C ARG A 29 -24.74 2.38 -8.05
N ALA A 30 -24.49 3.59 -8.56
CA ALA A 30 -24.79 3.94 -9.95
C ALA A 30 -23.87 3.24 -10.96
N SER A 31 -22.61 2.96 -10.60
CA SER A 31 -21.61 2.39 -11.50
C SER A 31 -21.89 0.94 -11.93
N ARG A 32 -22.70 0.20 -11.16
CA ARG A 32 -22.93 -1.25 -11.32
C ARG A 32 -21.65 -2.10 -11.28
N LEU A 33 -20.52 -1.54 -10.83
CA LEU A 33 -19.27 -2.26 -10.68
C LEU A 33 -19.32 -3.10 -9.40
N ALA A 34 -18.83 -4.34 -9.48
CA ALA A 34 -18.65 -5.22 -8.33
C ALA A 34 -17.34 -4.85 -7.59
N LEU A 35 -17.33 -3.71 -6.90
CA LEU A 35 -16.19 -3.23 -6.12
C LEU A 35 -16.53 -3.19 -4.63
N SER A 36 -15.60 -3.68 -3.81
CA SER A 36 -15.64 -3.55 -2.36
C SER A 36 -15.08 -2.17 -1.96
N PRO A 37 -15.87 -1.29 -1.33
CA PRO A 37 -15.41 0.06 -1.05
C PRO A 37 -14.51 0.13 0.17
N VAL A 38 -13.46 0.95 0.09
CA VAL A 38 -12.69 1.41 1.25
C VAL A 38 -13.12 2.84 1.55
N PHE A 39 -14.17 3.01 2.37
CA PHE A 39 -14.79 4.32 2.63
C PHE A 39 -14.02 5.19 3.63
N ALA A 40 -13.17 4.59 4.47
CA ALA A 40 -12.30 5.32 5.37
C ALA A 40 -10.85 5.17 4.88
N GLN A 41 -10.34 6.15 4.15
CA GLN A 41 -8.96 6.14 3.69
C GLN A 41 -8.36 7.53 3.87
N GLN A 42 -7.24 7.59 4.59
CA GLN A 42 -6.40 8.78 4.69
C GLN A 42 -5.00 8.37 5.16
N SER A 43 -4.00 9.08 4.63
CA SER A 43 -2.62 8.99 5.07
C SER A 43 -2.34 9.84 6.31
N ILE A 44 -1.25 9.51 7.02
CA ILE A 44 -0.74 10.32 8.14
C ILE A 44 -0.56 11.79 7.73
N ARG A 45 0.00 12.02 6.54
CA ARG A 45 0.22 13.38 6.01
C ARG A 45 -1.09 14.16 5.85
N GLU A 46 -2.16 13.49 5.42
CA GLU A 46 -3.47 14.12 5.26
C GLU A 46 -4.14 14.38 6.61
N ASN A 47 -4.07 13.43 7.54
CA ASN A 47 -4.53 13.60 8.92
C ASN A 47 -3.88 14.84 9.57
N THR A 48 -2.55 14.94 9.50
CA THR A 48 -1.81 16.10 10.03
C THR A 48 -2.23 17.42 9.37
N ARG A 49 -2.41 17.44 8.04
CA ARG A 49 -2.80 18.67 7.30
C ARG A 49 -4.24 19.11 7.58
N THR A 50 -5.14 18.16 7.80
CA THR A 50 -6.56 18.42 8.05
C THR A 50 -6.87 18.58 9.54
N GLY A 51 -5.93 18.25 10.42
CA GLY A 51 -6.16 18.19 11.87
C GLY A 51 -7.13 17.08 12.29
N ARG A 52 -7.34 16.08 11.42
CA ARG A 52 -8.26 14.97 11.65
C ARG A 52 -7.51 13.76 12.21
N THR A 53 -8.18 13.01 13.06
CA THR A 53 -7.69 11.77 13.66
C THR A 53 -8.20 10.55 12.87
N PRO A 54 -7.50 9.40 12.90
CA PRO A 54 -7.99 8.16 12.29
C PRO A 54 -9.41 7.76 12.75
N HIS A 55 -9.72 7.98 14.04
CA HIS A 55 -11.07 7.76 14.58
C HIS A 55 -12.13 8.61 13.89
N GLN A 56 -11.88 9.91 13.69
CA GLN A 56 -12.82 10.79 13.00
C GLN A 56 -13.07 10.33 11.56
N VAL A 57 -12.03 9.87 10.85
CA VAL A 57 -12.17 9.34 9.48
C VAL A 57 -13.11 8.13 9.45
N ILE A 58 -12.94 7.18 10.38
CA ILE A 58 -13.81 6.01 10.49
C ILE A 58 -15.24 6.43 10.88
N ASP A 59 -15.41 7.33 11.83
CA ASP A 59 -16.72 7.76 12.30
C ASP A 59 -17.52 8.48 11.21
N ASP A 60 -16.87 9.34 10.43
CA ASP A 60 -17.48 10.02 9.29
C ASP A 60 -17.98 9.01 8.25
N ALA A 61 -17.15 8.00 7.93
CA ALA A 61 -17.52 6.93 7.01
C ALA A 61 -18.66 6.06 7.56
N LYS A 62 -18.62 5.67 8.84
CA LYS A 62 -19.68 4.88 9.50
C LYS A 62 -21.03 5.59 9.43
N ARG A 63 -21.08 6.89 9.75
CA ARG A 63 -22.32 7.67 9.67
C ARG A 63 -22.90 7.71 8.26
N ALA A 64 -22.06 7.86 7.25
CA ALA A 64 -22.51 7.85 5.85
C ALA A 64 -23.00 6.46 5.41
N VAL A 65 -22.29 5.39 5.79
CA VAL A 65 -22.68 3.98 5.53
C VAL A 65 -24.05 3.68 6.15
N GLU A 66 -24.25 4.06 7.42
CA GLU A 66 -25.51 3.87 8.14
C GLU A 66 -26.65 4.68 7.49
N ALA A 67 -26.43 5.97 7.24
CA ALA A 67 -27.44 6.84 6.63
C ALA A 67 -27.84 6.37 5.22
N ALA A 68 -26.93 5.77 4.48
CA ALA A 68 -27.20 5.23 3.15
C ALA A 68 -27.84 3.83 3.17
N GLY A 69 -27.96 3.18 4.34
CA GLY A 69 -28.39 1.79 4.46
C GLY A 69 -27.47 0.83 3.72
N TRP A 70 -26.15 1.04 3.78
CA TRP A 70 -25.18 0.15 3.16
C TRP A 70 -24.93 -1.08 4.03
N ASP A 71 -25.31 -2.25 3.53
CA ASP A 71 -25.33 -3.52 4.25
C ASP A 71 -24.19 -4.48 3.85
N ALA A 72 -23.39 -4.13 2.85
CA ALA A 72 -22.26 -4.94 2.39
C ALA A 72 -20.94 -4.65 3.17
N PRO A 73 -19.92 -5.52 3.05
CA PRO A 73 -18.57 -5.23 3.55
C PRO A 73 -18.00 -3.92 3.01
N TRP A 74 -17.22 -3.23 3.83
CA TRP A 74 -16.42 -2.06 3.44
C TRP A 74 -15.15 -1.99 4.29
N GLY A 75 -14.10 -1.35 3.78
CA GLY A 75 -12.78 -1.30 4.40
C GLY A 75 -12.37 0.07 4.91
N ALA A 76 -11.34 0.06 5.76
CA ALA A 76 -10.60 1.25 6.18
C ALA A 76 -9.10 1.07 5.94
N ASP A 77 -8.48 1.98 5.18
CA ASP A 77 -7.08 1.94 4.76
C ASP A 77 -6.24 3.05 5.41
N ALA A 78 -5.25 2.61 6.19
CA ALA A 78 -4.23 3.45 6.79
C ALA A 78 -3.15 3.67 5.73
N ASP A 79 -3.33 4.75 4.95
CA ASP A 79 -2.58 4.96 3.72
C ASP A 79 -1.17 5.51 4.00
N HIS A 80 -0.19 5.12 3.18
CA HIS A 80 1.20 5.61 3.21
C HIS A 80 1.90 5.57 4.60
N LEU A 81 1.83 4.43 5.29
CA LEU A 81 2.54 4.20 6.55
C LEU A 81 4.02 3.97 6.31
N LYS A 82 4.88 4.81 6.90
CA LYS A 82 6.34 4.73 6.74
C LYS A 82 7.07 4.16 7.94
N THR A 83 6.47 4.30 9.13
CA THR A 83 7.09 3.93 10.39
C THR A 83 6.15 3.08 11.22
N VAL A 84 6.70 2.23 12.08
CA VAL A 84 5.91 1.36 12.96
C VAL A 84 5.22 2.19 14.04
N GLU A 85 5.82 3.31 14.41
CA GLU A 85 5.35 4.25 15.41
C GLU A 85 4.03 4.92 15.01
N ASP A 86 3.75 5.01 13.70
CA ASP A 86 2.51 5.60 13.19
C ASP A 86 1.31 4.63 13.23
N LEU A 87 1.53 3.32 13.44
CA LEU A 87 0.47 2.30 13.43
C LEU A 87 -0.56 2.40 14.57
N PRO A 88 -0.20 2.66 15.84
CA PRO A 88 -1.11 2.47 16.96
C PRO A 88 -2.45 3.23 16.83
N PRO A 89 -2.49 4.51 16.41
CA PRO A 89 -3.76 5.23 16.24
C PRO A 89 -4.71 4.62 15.19
N PHE A 90 -4.17 3.98 14.14
CA PHE A 90 -4.99 3.32 13.12
C PHE A 90 -5.50 1.96 13.60
N VAL A 91 -4.65 1.20 14.31
CA VAL A 91 -5.05 -0.07 14.93
C VAL A 91 -6.15 0.16 15.96
N GLU A 92 -5.99 1.16 16.83
CA GLU A 92 -6.98 1.53 17.84
C GLU A 92 -8.32 1.97 17.22
N ALA A 93 -8.27 2.73 16.13
CA ALA A 93 -9.47 3.16 15.40
C ALA A 93 -10.20 2.00 14.69
N GLY A 94 -9.53 0.87 14.49
CA GLY A 94 -10.08 -0.33 13.86
C GLY A 94 -9.91 -0.37 12.34
N TYR A 95 -8.82 0.20 11.82
CA TYR A 95 -8.47 0.08 10.41
C TYR A 95 -8.25 -1.39 10.00
N THR A 96 -8.64 -1.72 8.78
CA THR A 96 -8.68 -3.12 8.29
C THR A 96 -7.70 -3.38 7.16
N PHE A 97 -7.02 -2.34 6.69
CA PHE A 97 -6.03 -2.37 5.62
C PHE A 97 -4.94 -1.35 5.97
N PHE A 98 -3.67 -1.73 5.76
CA PHE A 98 -2.49 -0.96 6.10
C PHE A 98 -1.57 -0.91 4.88
N THR A 99 -1.40 0.28 4.31
CA THR A 99 -0.54 0.49 3.14
C THR A 99 0.85 0.89 3.61
N VAL A 100 1.77 -0.08 3.63
CA VAL A 100 3.18 0.15 3.99
C VAL A 100 3.92 0.78 2.81
N ASP A 101 4.58 1.91 3.06
CA ASP A 101 5.40 2.65 2.10
C ASP A 101 6.90 2.49 2.44
N PRO A 102 7.59 1.52 1.83
CA PRO A 102 9.02 1.32 2.03
C PRO A 102 9.87 2.22 1.12
N GLY A 103 9.27 3.22 0.45
CA GLY A 103 9.93 4.02 -0.58
C GLY A 103 11.18 4.75 -0.08
N ALA A 104 11.29 5.04 1.21
CA ALA A 104 12.49 5.61 1.82
C ALA A 104 13.71 4.67 1.79
N HIS A 105 13.48 3.36 1.66
CA HIS A 105 14.52 2.33 1.61
C HIS A 105 14.93 1.97 0.18
N VAL A 106 14.20 2.44 -0.83
CA VAL A 106 14.51 2.21 -2.25
C VAL A 106 15.66 3.12 -2.69
N ASP A 107 16.74 2.53 -3.20
CA ASP A 107 17.86 3.29 -3.78
C ASP A 107 17.58 3.61 -5.26
N ASN A 108 16.98 4.77 -5.51
CA ASN A 108 16.68 5.21 -6.89
C ASN A 108 17.93 5.48 -7.74
N ALA A 109 19.11 5.73 -7.14
CA ALA A 109 20.33 5.94 -7.91
C ALA A 109 20.78 4.66 -8.63
N ALA A 110 20.37 3.50 -8.11
CA ALA A 110 20.64 2.20 -8.71
C ALA A 110 20.13 2.08 -10.15
N ASP A 111 19.17 2.89 -10.61
CA ASP A 111 18.73 2.87 -12.02
C ASP A 111 19.82 3.34 -12.99
N ALA A 112 20.67 4.28 -12.56
CA ALA A 112 21.69 4.90 -13.39
C ALA A 112 23.13 4.48 -13.03
N ASP A 113 23.30 3.80 -11.89
CA ASP A 113 24.62 3.34 -11.45
C ASP A 113 25.25 2.35 -12.44
N SER A 114 26.57 2.46 -12.60
CA SER A 114 27.35 1.52 -13.39
C SER A 114 27.54 0.19 -12.64
N LEU A 115 27.84 -0.88 -13.38
CA LEU A 115 28.06 -2.20 -12.80
C LEU A 115 29.10 -2.22 -11.65
N PRO A 116 30.27 -1.56 -11.74
CA PRO A 116 31.20 -1.50 -10.61
C PRO A 116 30.60 -0.84 -9.36
N VAL A 117 29.81 0.23 -9.53
CA VAL A 117 29.14 0.91 -8.41
C VAL A 117 28.11 -0.01 -7.76
N LEU A 118 27.34 -0.75 -8.57
CA LEU A 118 26.38 -1.74 -8.08
C LEU A 118 27.07 -2.86 -7.29
N GLN A 119 28.19 -3.38 -7.79
CA GLN A 119 28.98 -4.42 -7.11
C GLN A 119 29.49 -3.93 -5.76
N GLU A 120 29.98 -2.69 -5.68
CA GLU A 120 30.38 -2.06 -4.43
C GLU A 120 29.21 -1.90 -3.46
N LYS A 121 28.06 -1.40 -3.93
CA LYS A 121 26.84 -1.24 -3.10
C LYS A 121 26.25 -2.57 -2.62
N ALA A 122 26.47 -3.65 -3.36
CA ALA A 122 25.99 -5.00 -3.02
C ALA A 122 26.90 -5.72 -2.01
N LYS A 123 28.06 -5.17 -1.66
CA LYS A 123 28.95 -5.80 -0.67
C LYS A 123 28.24 -6.00 0.67
N GLY A 124 28.33 -7.21 1.21
CA GLY A 124 27.68 -7.60 2.46
C GLY A 124 26.20 -7.95 2.33
N GLN A 125 25.65 -7.95 1.12
CA GLN A 125 24.30 -8.45 0.84
C GLN A 125 24.35 -9.92 0.38
N ASN A 126 23.20 -10.60 0.37
CA ASN A 126 23.07 -12.04 0.09
C ASN A 126 23.17 -12.38 -1.41
N TRP A 127 24.20 -11.88 -2.11
CA TRP A 127 24.39 -12.10 -3.55
C TRP A 127 24.43 -13.59 -3.92
N ASP A 128 25.17 -14.41 -3.16
CA ASP A 128 25.36 -15.82 -3.50
C ASP A 128 24.04 -16.61 -3.49
N GLU A 129 23.19 -16.34 -2.50
CA GLU A 129 21.87 -16.96 -2.38
C GLU A 129 20.93 -16.50 -3.50
N LEU A 130 20.87 -15.18 -3.75
CA LEU A 130 19.98 -14.61 -4.76
C LEU A 130 20.41 -15.02 -6.17
N SER A 131 21.71 -15.00 -6.47
CA SER A 131 22.21 -15.42 -7.78
C SER A 131 21.93 -16.90 -8.04
N ALA A 132 22.09 -17.77 -7.03
CA ALA A 132 21.72 -19.17 -7.14
C ALA A 132 20.22 -19.37 -7.39
N LEU A 133 19.35 -18.57 -6.76
CA LEU A 133 17.90 -18.68 -6.92
C LEU A 133 17.40 -18.12 -8.27
N TYR A 134 17.88 -16.94 -8.65
CA TYR A 134 17.30 -16.16 -9.74
C TYR A 134 18.03 -16.30 -11.08
N LEU A 135 19.29 -16.74 -11.10
CA LEU A 135 20.07 -16.92 -12.35
C LEU A 135 20.10 -18.37 -12.85
N THR A 136 19.70 -19.35 -12.03
CA THR A 136 19.72 -20.77 -12.42
C THR A 136 18.41 -21.27 -13.03
N GLY A 137 17.33 -20.49 -12.91
CA GLY A 137 16.01 -20.80 -13.44
C GLY A 137 15.79 -20.30 -14.87
N ASN A 138 15.91 -21.18 -15.85
CA ASN A 138 15.57 -20.88 -17.24
C ASN A 138 14.05 -20.88 -17.44
N GLY A 139 13.43 -19.72 -17.19
CA GLY A 139 12.16 -19.32 -17.80
C GLY A 139 10.93 -20.14 -17.43
N GLU A 140 10.25 -19.74 -16.36
CA GLU A 140 8.77 -19.78 -16.28
C GLU A 140 8.24 -18.93 -15.12
N ALA A 141 9.04 -17.99 -14.62
CA ALA A 141 8.55 -17.09 -13.61
C ALA A 141 7.68 -16.01 -14.29
N GLY A 142 6.48 -15.75 -13.77
CA GLY A 142 5.57 -14.72 -14.30
C GLY A 142 6.13 -13.29 -14.29
N PHE A 143 7.36 -13.11 -13.77
CA PHE A 143 8.12 -11.86 -13.72
C PHE A 143 9.27 -11.78 -14.75
N GLY A 144 9.44 -12.77 -15.62
CA GLY A 144 10.52 -12.79 -16.62
C GLY A 144 11.80 -13.45 -16.12
N ALA A 145 12.94 -13.06 -16.71
CA ALA A 145 14.26 -13.63 -16.40
C ALA A 145 15.24 -12.50 -16.02
N PHE A 146 16.14 -12.81 -15.09
CA PHE A 146 17.25 -11.94 -14.72
C PHE A 146 18.54 -12.38 -15.40
N ASP A 147 19.35 -11.40 -15.82
CA ASP A 147 20.79 -11.57 -15.95
C ASP A 147 21.48 -11.09 -14.67
N SER A 148 22.80 -11.31 -14.57
CA SER A 148 23.55 -10.94 -13.38
C SER A 148 23.47 -9.45 -13.04
N GLU A 149 23.47 -8.56 -14.05
CA GLU A 149 23.45 -7.12 -13.80
C GLU A 149 22.07 -6.64 -13.34
N SER A 150 21.00 -7.08 -14.00
CA SER A 150 19.62 -6.74 -13.64
C SER A 150 19.25 -7.27 -12.26
N LEU A 151 19.71 -8.48 -11.89
CA LEU A 151 19.54 -9.01 -10.53
C LEU A 151 20.31 -8.18 -9.50
N LEU A 152 21.58 -7.85 -9.78
CA LEU A 152 22.40 -7.04 -8.90
C LEU A 152 21.81 -5.64 -8.70
N ARG A 153 21.29 -5.05 -9.78
CA ARG A 153 20.60 -3.76 -9.76
C ARG A 153 19.33 -3.83 -8.92
N ALA A 154 18.53 -4.89 -9.07
CA ALA A 154 17.34 -5.11 -8.25
C ALA A 154 17.68 -5.29 -6.76
N LEU A 155 18.74 -6.04 -6.44
CA LEU A 155 19.26 -6.21 -5.09
C LEU A 155 19.65 -4.86 -4.47
N VAL A 156 20.45 -4.06 -5.16
CA VAL A 156 20.86 -2.74 -4.66
C VAL A 156 19.66 -1.80 -4.51
N LYS A 157 18.75 -1.80 -5.48
CA LYS A 157 17.60 -0.88 -5.51
C LYS A 157 16.58 -1.20 -4.42
N TYR A 158 16.20 -2.46 -4.29
CA TYR A 158 15.05 -2.87 -3.47
C TYR A 158 15.42 -3.68 -2.24
N GLY A 159 16.66 -4.17 -2.11
CA GLY A 159 17.06 -5.10 -1.04
C GLY A 159 16.92 -4.57 0.38
N ARG A 160 16.87 -3.24 0.57
CA ARG A 160 16.57 -2.63 1.89
C ARG A 160 15.08 -2.40 2.15
N ALA A 161 14.25 -2.49 1.11
CA ALA A 161 12.81 -2.27 1.16
C ALA A 161 12.00 -3.57 1.35
N ILE A 162 12.64 -4.72 1.11
CA ILE A 162 12.12 -6.09 1.29
C ILE A 162 12.67 -6.63 2.61
#